data_AF-A0A2I8A1V7-F1
#
_entry.id   AF-A0A2I8A1V7-F1
#
_cell.length_a   1.000
_cell.length_b   1.000
_cell.length_c   1.000
_cell.angle_alpha   90.00
_cell.angle_beta   90.00
_cell.angle_gamma   90.00
#
_symmetry.space_group_name_H-M   'P 1'
#
loop_
_entity.id
_entity.type
_entity.pdbx_description
1 polymer ?
#
loop_
_entity_poly.entity_id
_entity_poly.type
_entity_poly.pdbx_seq_one_letter_code
_entity_poly.pdbx_strand_id
1 'polypeptide(L)'
;MTDEVKPNPSEATTHDAQLLAESIDSGEAKAPQVDFDADYAAAQQLSAGVDVEAVNTPEDKTPQPEATKTEAPPTGNPEDYLELAKEVGASKNEAVTQVSDDLVQKAIDMGQAKK
;
A
#
# COMPACT_ATOMS: atom_id res chain seq x y z
N MET A 1 20.08 33.63 -7.41
CA MET A 1 19.38 34.34 -6.30
C MET A 1 20.16 34.05 -5.04
N THR A 2 20.41 35.03 -4.18
CA THR A 2 21.21 34.84 -2.97
C THR A 2 20.35 35.03 -1.74
N ASP A 3 20.25 33.99 -0.91
CA ASP A 3 19.52 34.04 0.36
C ASP A 3 20.49 33.96 1.54
N GLU A 4 20.25 34.80 2.55
CA GLU A 4 20.99 34.79 3.81
C GLU A 4 20.29 33.86 4.81
N VAL A 5 21.03 32.88 5.33
CA VAL A 5 20.50 31.91 6.29
C VAL A 5 20.93 32.32 7.69
N LYS A 6 19.96 32.56 8.58
CA LYS A 6 20.20 32.86 9.99
C LYS A 6 19.98 31.61 10.85
N PRO A 7 21.04 30.97 11.35
CA PRO A 7 20.91 29.77 12.16
C PRO A 7 20.26 30.08 13.52
N ASN A 8 19.35 29.23 13.98
CA ASN A 8 18.75 29.36 15.30
C ASN A 8 19.63 28.65 16.35
N PRO A 9 20.12 29.34 17.40
CA PRO A 9 20.91 28.72 18.45
C PRO A 9 20.18 27.56 19.15
N SER A 10 18.86 27.62 19.26
CA SER A 10 18.05 26.57 19.91
C SER A 10 17.94 25.29 19.07
N GLU A 11 18.24 25.37 17.77
CA GLU A 11 18.16 24.25 16.82
C GLU A 11 19.55 23.65 16.51
N ALA A 12 20.62 24.28 17.01
CA ALA A 12 21.97 23.79 16.87
C ALA A 12 22.23 22.59 17.79
N THR A 13 22.59 21.45 17.18
CA THR A 13 22.82 20.18 17.88
C THR A 13 24.16 20.08 18.59
N THR A 14 25.12 20.93 18.22
CA THR A 14 26.46 21.00 18.81
C THR A 14 26.70 22.34 19.48
N HIS A 15 27.50 22.34 20.55
CA HIS A 15 27.85 23.57 21.29
C HIS A 15 28.56 24.59 20.41
N ASP A 16 29.45 24.14 19.52
CA ASP A 16 30.15 25.05 18.60
C ASP A 16 29.18 25.69 17.59
N ALA A 17 28.17 24.96 17.13
CA ALA A 17 27.13 25.51 16.26
C ALA A 17 26.21 26.51 17.01
N GLN A 18 25.99 26.30 18.31
CA GLN A 18 25.26 27.25 19.16
C GLN A 18 26.03 28.57 19.29
N LEU A 19 27.32 28.49 19.65
CA LEU A 19 28.18 29.67 19.74
C LEU A 19 28.24 30.43 18.41
N LEU A 20 28.36 29.72 17.30
CA LEU A 20 28.37 30.34 15.97
C LEU A 20 27.03 31.01 15.64
N ALA A 21 25.91 30.35 15.95
CA ALA A 21 24.59 30.92 15.75
C ALA A 21 24.37 32.19 16.59
N GLU A 22 24.84 32.20 17.83
CA GLU A 22 24.81 33.38 18.72
C GLU A 22 25.70 34.52 18.19
N SER A 23 26.91 34.21 17.70
CA SER A 23 27.79 35.20 17.06
C SER A 23 27.18 35.77 15.77
N ILE A 24 26.42 34.97 15.02
CA ILE A 24 25.71 35.45 13.83
C ILE A 24 24.52 36.34 14.21
N ASP A 25 23.76 35.96 15.23
CA ASP A 25 22.62 36.74 15.73
C ASP A 25 23.07 38.08 16.35
N SER A 26 24.19 38.09 17.06
CA SER A 26 24.80 39.30 17.62
C SER A 26 25.45 40.20 16.56
N GLY A 27 25.61 39.71 15.33
CA GLY A 27 26.26 40.41 14.23
C GLY A 27 27.79 40.43 14.31
N GLU A 28 28.39 39.65 15.22
CA GLU A 28 29.84 39.48 15.34
C GLU A 28 30.39 38.60 14.21
N ALA A 29 29.62 37.60 13.77
CA ALA A 29 29.93 36.72 12.66
C ALA A 29 28.95 36.93 11.49
N LYS A 30 29.43 36.80 10.26
CA LYS A 30 28.59 36.95 9.07
C LYS A 30 27.75 35.69 8.86
N ALA A 31 26.46 35.88 8.63
CA ALA A 31 25.55 34.79 8.28
C ALA A 31 25.98 34.12 6.95
N PRO A 32 25.88 32.78 6.86
CA PRO A 32 26.14 32.07 5.62
C PRO A 32 25.17 32.52 4.53
N GLN A 33 25.69 32.70 3.32
CA GLN A 33 24.92 33.06 2.14
C GLN A 33 24.85 31.86 1.20
N VAL A 34 23.65 31.54 0.75
CA VAL A 34 23.38 30.48 -0.23
C VAL A 34 23.17 31.13 -1.57
N ASP A 35 23.94 30.72 -2.58
CA ASP A 35 23.76 31.17 -3.96
C ASP A 35 23.27 29.99 -4.79
N PHE A 36 21.95 29.94 -5.01
CA PHE A 36 21.33 28.83 -5.72
C PHE A 36 21.85 28.65 -7.15
N ASP A 37 22.23 29.74 -7.84
CA ASP A 37 22.69 29.66 -9.23
C ASP A 37 24.12 29.13 -9.28
N ALA A 38 24.99 29.61 -8.38
CA ALA A 38 26.37 29.15 -8.27
C ALA A 38 26.45 27.71 -7.75
N ASP A 39 25.66 27.37 -6.72
CA ASP A 39 25.63 26.03 -6.12
C ASP A 39 25.05 25.00 -7.09
N TYR A 40 24.01 25.37 -7.85
CA TYR A 40 23.49 24.52 -8.92
C TYR A 40 24.53 24.31 -10.03
N ALA A 41 25.19 25.38 -10.49
CA ALA A 41 26.25 25.26 -11.49
C ALA A 41 27.43 24.41 -11.00
N ALA A 42 27.85 24.56 -9.74
CA ALA A 42 28.89 23.75 -9.12
C ALA A 42 28.47 22.27 -9.00
N ALA A 43 27.22 22.01 -8.59
CA ALA A 43 26.67 20.65 -8.56
C ALA A 43 26.65 20.02 -9.95
N GLN A 44 26.30 20.78 -10.99
CA GLN A 44 26.35 20.30 -12.38
C GLN A 44 27.78 20.00 -12.83
N GLN A 45 28.78 20.78 -12.43
CA GLN A 45 30.19 20.52 -12.74
C GLN A 45 30.72 19.27 -12.02
N LEU A 46 30.32 19.07 -10.76
CA LEU A 46 30.65 17.86 -9.99
C LEU A 46 29.92 16.63 -10.54
N SER A 47 28.69 16.81 -11.03
CA SER A 47 27.90 15.74 -11.65
C SER A 47 28.38 15.40 -13.07
N ALA A 48 28.87 16.38 -13.84
CA ALA A 48 29.37 16.20 -15.20
C ALA A 48 30.83 15.75 -15.26
N GLY A 49 31.57 15.81 -14.14
CA GLY A 49 32.92 15.27 -14.00
C GLY A 49 32.96 13.76 -13.73
N VAL A 50 31.81 13.13 -13.59
CA VAL A 50 31.69 11.67 -13.66
C VAL A 50 31.25 11.36 -15.08
N ASP A 51 32.18 10.87 -15.90
CA ASP A 51 31.79 10.00 -17.01
C ASP A 51 30.85 8.94 -16.41
N VAL A 52 29.56 9.09 -16.69
CA VAL A 52 28.49 8.20 -16.22
C VAL A 52 28.63 6.77 -16.76
N GLU A 53 29.73 6.47 -17.46
CA GLU A 53 30.14 5.14 -17.87
C GLU A 53 31.04 4.42 -16.83
N ALA A 54 31.65 5.11 -15.85
CA ALA A 54 32.68 4.51 -14.99
C ALA A 54 32.33 4.36 -13.49
N VAL A 55 31.20 4.90 -13.01
CA VAL A 55 30.78 4.82 -11.58
C VAL A 55 29.47 4.04 -11.39
N ASN A 56 29.11 3.21 -12.37
CA ASN A 56 28.34 1.99 -12.11
C ASN A 56 29.37 0.88 -12.26
N THR A 57 29.96 0.31 -11.22
CA THR A 57 29.38 -0.81 -10.49
C THR A 57 30.41 -1.17 -9.40
N PRO A 58 30.13 -1.13 -8.09
CA PRO A 58 30.84 -1.99 -7.16
C PRO A 58 30.61 -3.42 -7.68
N GLU A 59 31.66 -4.20 -7.90
CA GLU A 59 31.59 -5.63 -8.29
C GLU A 59 30.88 -6.53 -7.25
N ASP A 60 30.04 -5.97 -6.40
CA ASP A 60 29.09 -6.71 -5.60
C ASP A 60 28.08 -7.32 -6.56
N LYS A 61 28.35 -8.57 -6.93
CA LYS A 61 27.39 -9.48 -7.53
C LYS A 61 26.17 -9.52 -6.62
N THR A 62 25.17 -8.69 -6.92
CA THR A 62 23.87 -8.79 -6.29
C THR A 62 23.40 -10.23 -6.53
N PRO A 63 23.25 -11.07 -5.49
CA PRO A 63 22.75 -12.41 -5.70
C PRO A 63 21.38 -12.27 -6.35
N GLN A 64 21.23 -12.82 -7.57
CA GLN A 64 19.91 -12.88 -8.18
C GLN A 64 19.03 -13.69 -7.24
N PRO A 65 17.87 -13.16 -6.81
CA PRO A 65 16.96 -13.93 -6.00
C PRO A 65 16.54 -15.16 -6.81
N GLU A 66 16.85 -16.35 -6.31
CA GLU A 66 16.36 -17.58 -6.91
C GLU A 66 14.83 -17.54 -6.92
N ALA A 67 14.23 -17.74 -8.10
CA ALA A 67 12.79 -17.83 -8.26
C ALA A 67 12.29 -19.06 -7.49
N THR A 68 11.98 -18.89 -6.21
CA THR A 68 11.42 -19.94 -5.38
C THR A 68 9.95 -20.04 -5.75
N LYS A 69 9.59 -21.16 -6.37
CA LYS A 69 8.20 -21.48 -6.69
C LYS A 69 7.45 -21.65 -5.37
N THR A 70 6.74 -20.60 -4.96
CA THR A 70 5.88 -20.65 -3.77
C THR A 70 4.59 -21.33 -4.18
N GLU A 71 4.43 -22.60 -3.81
CA GLU A 71 3.16 -23.29 -3.96
C GLU A 71 2.26 -22.92 -2.78
N ALA A 72 1.20 -22.17 -3.06
CA ALA A 72 0.22 -21.84 -2.05
C ALA A 72 -0.47 -23.13 -1.58
N PRO A 73 -0.62 -23.35 -0.25
CA PRO A 73 -1.45 -24.45 0.22
C PRO A 73 -2.88 -24.27 -0.31
N PRO A 74 -3.60 -25.36 -0.61
CA PRO A 74 -4.97 -25.27 -1.06
C PRO A 74 -5.79 -24.47 -0.03
N THR A 75 -6.42 -23.38 -0.47
CA THR A 75 -7.14 -22.42 0.38
C THR A 75 -8.54 -22.90 0.78
N GLY A 76 -8.91 -24.12 0.44
CA GLY A 76 -10.23 -24.67 0.76
C GLY A 76 -10.34 -26.16 0.47
N ASN A 77 -11.30 -26.79 1.13
CA ASN A 77 -11.64 -28.18 0.94
C ASN A 77 -12.80 -28.29 -0.07
N PRO A 78 -12.65 -28.96 -1.22
CA PRO A 78 -13.75 -29.17 -2.16
C PRO A 78 -14.94 -29.95 -1.55
N GLU A 79 -14.72 -30.67 -0.45
CA GLU A 79 -15.77 -31.40 0.28
C GLU A 79 -16.77 -30.45 0.96
N ASP A 80 -16.37 -29.21 1.26
CA ASP A 80 -17.24 -28.19 1.87
C ASP A 80 -18.44 -27.86 0.95
N TYR A 81 -18.24 -27.93 -0.37
CA TYR A 81 -19.32 -27.76 -1.35
C TYR A 81 -20.34 -28.92 -1.30
N LEU A 82 -19.91 -30.13 -0.96
CA LEU A 82 -20.80 -31.28 -0.81
C LEU A 82 -21.64 -31.19 0.46
N GLU A 83 -21.05 -30.68 1.55
CA GLU A 83 -21.79 -30.41 2.79
C GLU A 83 -22.82 -29.29 2.60
N LEU A 84 -22.42 -28.19 1.96
CA LEU A 84 -23.35 -27.10 1.62
C LEU A 84 -24.46 -27.56 0.68
N ALA A 85 -24.15 -28.40 -0.31
CA ALA A 85 -25.16 -28.95 -1.22
C ALA A 85 -26.16 -29.86 -0.48
N LYS A 86 -25.70 -30.63 0.51
CA LYS A 86 -26.59 -31.42 1.38
C LYS A 86 -27.45 -30.54 2.27
N GLU A 87 -26.89 -29.48 2.85
CA GLU A 87 -27.62 -28.52 3.68
C GLU A 87 -28.71 -27.78 2.89
N VAL A 88 -28.36 -27.24 1.72
CA VAL A 88 -29.30 -26.55 0.83
C VAL A 88 -30.33 -27.52 0.23
N GLY A 89 -29.93 -28.76 -0.08
CA GLY A 89 -30.82 -29.81 -0.58
C GLY A 89 -31.79 -30.32 0.48
N ALA A 90 -31.32 -30.51 1.72
CA ALA A 90 -32.14 -30.89 2.87
C ALA A 90 -33.13 -29.78 3.25
N SER A 91 -32.73 -28.51 3.13
CA SER A 91 -33.61 -27.34 3.33
C SER A 91 -34.80 -27.29 2.37
N LYS A 92 -34.71 -27.94 1.20
CA LYS A 92 -35.85 -28.07 0.27
C LYS A 92 -36.83 -29.18 0.66
N ASN A 93 -36.44 -30.07 1.56
CA ASN A 93 -37.21 -31.26 1.89
C ASN A 93 -38.09 -31.11 3.15
N GLU A 94 -37.94 -30.02 3.91
CA GLU A 94 -38.71 -29.83 5.15
C GLU A 94 -40.06 -29.10 4.98
N ALA A 95 -40.47 -28.72 3.77
CA ALA A 95 -41.78 -28.08 3.58
C ALA A 95 -42.42 -28.28 2.20
N VAL A 96 -42.27 -29.46 1.58
CA VAL A 96 -43.16 -29.84 0.47
C VAL A 96 -44.33 -30.61 1.08
N THR A 97 -45.32 -29.88 1.60
CA THR A 97 -46.64 -30.46 1.87
C THR A 97 -47.14 -31.06 0.55
N GLN A 98 -47.14 -32.40 0.45
CA GLN A 98 -47.68 -33.09 -0.71
C GLN A 98 -49.12 -32.66 -0.93
N VAL A 99 -49.37 -31.98 -2.04
CA VAL A 99 -50.73 -31.73 -2.51
C VAL A 99 -51.24 -33.06 -3.05
N SER A 100 -52.17 -33.70 -2.35
CA SER A 100 -52.83 -34.91 -2.83
C SER A 100 -53.88 -34.55 -3.89
N ASP A 101 -54.11 -35.46 -4.84
CA ASP A 101 -55.16 -35.30 -5.86
C ASP A 101 -56.54 -35.07 -5.22
N ASP A 102 -56.80 -35.63 -4.03
CA ASP A 102 -58.01 -35.38 -3.26
C ASP A 102 -58.19 -33.91 -2.85
N LEU A 103 -57.10 -33.22 -2.48
CA LEU A 103 -57.15 -31.79 -2.15
C LEU A 103 -57.47 -30.95 -3.39
N VAL A 104 -56.91 -31.34 -4.54
CA VAL A 104 -57.18 -30.70 -5.83
C VAL A 104 -58.65 -30.90 -6.23
N GLN A 105 -59.15 -32.12 -6.13
CA GLN A 105 -60.53 -32.46 -6.46
C GLN A 105 -61.52 -31.69 -5.58
N LYS A 106 -61.27 -31.63 -4.27
CA LYS A 106 -62.11 -30.89 -3.32
C LYS A 106 -62.14 -29.38 -3.59
N ALA A 107 -61.02 -28.81 -4.03
CA ALA A 107 -60.97 -27.39 -4.38
C ALA A 107 -61.80 -27.08 -5.63
N ILE A 108 -61.78 -27.98 -6.63
CA ILE A 108 -62.60 -27.86 -7.84
C ILE A 108 -64.09 -27.94 -7.49
N ASP A 109 -64.49 -28.90 -6.65
CA ASP A 109 -65.89 -29.06 -6.23
C ASP A 109 -66.41 -27.85 -5.43
N MET A 110 -65.57 -27.21 -4.61
CA MET A 110 -65.93 -25.98 -3.89
C MET A 110 -66.01 -24.74 -4.79
N GLY A 111 -65.26 -24.73 -5.91
CA GLY A 111 -65.23 -23.61 -6.85
C GLY A 111 -66.33 -23.65 -7.92
N GLN A 112 -66.99 -24.79 -8.11
CA GLN A 112 -68.12 -24.89 -9.03
C GLN A 112 -69.37 -24.28 -8.39
N ALA A 113 -69.87 -23.20 -8.99
CA ALA A 113 -71.15 -22.61 -8.62
C ALA A 113 -72.25 -23.67 -8.76
N LYS A 114 -72.95 -23.97 -7.66
CA LYS A 114 -74.10 -24.87 -7.69
C LYS A 114 -75.11 -24.33 -8.71
N LYS A 115 -75.42 -25.15 -9.72
CA LYS A 115 -76.51 -24.89 -10.66
C LYS A 115 -77.84 -24.73 -9.94
#